data_AF-A0AB35I2M0-F1
#
_entry.id   AF-A0AB35I2M0-F1
#
_cell.length_a   1.000
_cell.length_b   1.000
_cell.length_c   1.000
_cell.angle_alpha   90.00
_cell.angle_beta   90.00
_cell.angle_gamma   90.00
#
_symmetry.space_group_name_H-M   'P 1'
#
loop_
_entity.id
_entity.type
_entity.pdbx_description
1 polymer ?
#
loop_
_entity_poly.entity_id
_entity_poly.type
_entity_poly.pdbx_seq_one_letter_code
_entity_poly.pdbx_strand_id
1 'polypeptide(L)'
;TGLHGELCQILELFRGSLKKNLAKKEHYRARKAITFEDLSTGCLCHIIEIGVDSSICLYGQYLYDYVEIADDPELNQQRKFPTSQFALIRKNKNHEILRIDIGDEVIEEVNVENPKIDRLYELGIKLDDGELIKKIPFSRILEAVA
;
A
#
# COMPACT_ATOMS: atom_id res chain seq x y z
N THR A 1 21.83 18.63 5.11
CA THR A 1 22.65 17.40 5.21
C THR A 1 22.06 16.32 6.12
N GLY A 2 20.86 16.49 6.73
CA GLY A 2 20.29 15.51 7.67
C GLY A 2 19.48 14.35 7.07
N LEU A 3 18.63 14.60 6.06
CA LEU A 3 17.71 13.59 5.51
C LEU A 3 18.41 12.44 4.76
N HIS A 4 19.52 12.71 4.09
CA HIS A 4 20.26 11.70 3.34
C HIS A 4 20.95 10.68 4.26
N GLY A 5 21.38 11.10 5.45
CA GLY A 5 22.00 10.22 6.45
C GLY A 5 20.99 9.26 7.09
N GLU A 6 19.80 9.75 7.43
CA GLU A 6 18.73 8.95 8.02
C GLU A 6 18.16 7.92 7.03
N LEU A 7 17.95 8.32 5.76
CA LEU A 7 17.53 7.40 4.70
C LEU A 7 18.55 6.28 4.49
N CYS A 8 19.84 6.60 4.42
CA CYS A 8 20.90 5.59 4.33
C CYS A 8 20.91 4.64 5.53
N GLN A 9 20.71 5.15 6.74
CA GLN A 9 20.70 4.33 7.95
C GLN A 9 19.47 3.41 8.02
N ILE A 10 18.29 3.89 7.60
CA ILE A 10 17.06 3.09 7.47
C ILE A 10 17.24 2.00 6.40
N LEU A 11 17.84 2.33 5.25
CA LEU A 11 18.15 1.37 4.19
C LEU A 11 19.13 0.29 4.66
N GLU A 12 20.14 0.65 5.44
CA GLU A 12 21.09 -0.29 6.04
C GLU A 12 20.45 -1.17 7.11
N LEU A 13 19.57 -0.61 7.95
CA LEU A 13 18.78 -1.35 8.93
C LEU A 13 17.88 -2.40 8.26
N PHE A 14 17.24 -2.05 7.13
CA PHE A 14 16.43 -3.01 6.37
C PHE A 14 17.26 -4.09 5.69
N ARG A 15 18.37 -3.71 5.06
CA ARG A 15 19.31 -4.68 4.49
C ARG A 15 19.85 -5.64 5.56
N GLY A 16 20.17 -5.12 6.74
CA GLY A 16 20.58 -5.92 7.89
C GLY A 16 19.49 -6.87 8.38
N SER A 17 18.24 -6.40 8.46
CA SER A 17 17.09 -7.21 8.90
C SER A 17 16.73 -8.33 7.91
N LEU A 18 16.79 -8.06 6.61
CA LEU A 18 16.62 -9.08 5.57
C LEU A 18 17.75 -10.13 5.64
N LYS A 19 19.01 -9.70 5.77
CA LYS A 19 20.16 -10.62 5.91
C LYS A 19 20.10 -11.48 7.18
N LYS A 20 19.52 -10.94 8.25
CA LYS A 20 19.31 -11.65 9.54
C LYS A 20 18.01 -12.46 9.58
N ASN A 21 17.27 -12.57 8.47
CA ASN A 21 15.97 -13.25 8.39
C ASN A 21 14.94 -12.74 9.43
N LEU A 22 15.00 -11.45 9.76
CA LEU A 22 14.06 -10.78 10.67
C LEU A 22 12.87 -10.16 9.90
N ALA A 23 13.04 -9.99 8.59
CA ALA A 23 12.02 -9.50 7.69
C ALA A 23 12.01 -10.34 6.41
N LYS A 24 10.88 -10.34 5.72
CA LYS A 24 10.69 -10.94 4.39
C LYS A 24 10.22 -9.88 3.40
N LYS A 25 10.64 -10.03 2.15
CA LYS A 25 10.16 -9.24 1.03
C LYS A 25 9.12 -10.05 0.26
N GLU A 26 7.91 -9.52 0.17
CA GLU A 26 6.78 -10.13 -0.55
C GLU A 26 6.49 -9.32 -1.80
N HIS A 27 6.47 -9.96 -2.96
CA HIS A 27 6.23 -9.30 -4.24
C HIS A 27 4.79 -9.51 -4.70
N TYR A 28 4.18 -8.42 -5.17
CA TYR A 28 2.80 -8.40 -5.64
C TYR A 28 2.73 -7.82 -7.05
N ARG A 29 1.76 -8.31 -7.82
CA ARG A 29 1.34 -7.71 -9.09
C ARG A 29 -0.09 -7.24 -8.95
N ALA A 30 -0.33 -5.97 -9.21
CA ALA A 30 -1.63 -5.34 -9.10
C ALA A 30 -2.28 -5.17 -10.48
N ARG A 31 -3.62 -5.15 -10.50
CA ARG A 31 -4.39 -4.83 -11.72
C ARG A 31 -5.29 -3.63 -11.54
N LYS A 32 -6.01 -3.56 -10.42
CA LYS A 32 -6.97 -2.51 -10.09
C LYS A 32 -6.90 -2.20 -8.60
N ALA A 33 -7.34 -1.00 -8.24
CA ALA A 33 -7.47 -0.60 -6.84
C ALA A 33 -8.79 0.12 -6.58
N ILE A 34 -9.25 0.02 -5.34
CA ILE A 34 -10.28 0.88 -4.76
C ILE A 34 -9.59 1.74 -3.73
N THR A 35 -9.85 3.04 -3.77
CA THR A 35 -9.25 3.98 -2.84
C THR A 35 -10.32 4.86 -2.24
N PHE A 36 -10.24 5.05 -0.92
CA PHE A 36 -11.16 5.89 -0.18
C PHE A 36 -10.48 6.45 1.06
N GLU A 37 -11.01 7.56 1.55
CA GLU A 37 -10.61 8.11 2.84
C GLU A 37 -11.34 7.35 3.96
N ASP A 38 -10.57 6.76 4.88
CA ASP A 38 -11.12 6.22 6.12
C ASP A 38 -11.11 7.31 7.18
N LEU A 39 -12.29 7.91 7.38
CA LEU A 39 -12.49 9.01 8.34
C LEU A 39 -12.19 8.62 9.79
N SER A 40 -12.18 7.32 10.12
CA SER A 40 -11.86 6.88 11.49
C SER A 40 -10.36 6.98 11.79
N THR A 41 -9.52 6.90 10.76
CA THR A 41 -8.06 6.96 10.86
C THR A 41 -7.47 8.23 10.24
N GLY A 42 -8.24 8.95 9.41
CA GLY A 42 -7.78 10.11 8.65
C GLY A 42 -6.79 9.75 7.54
N CYS A 43 -6.79 8.49 7.11
CA CYS A 43 -5.84 7.94 6.16
C CYS A 43 -6.55 7.51 4.87
N LEU A 44 -5.82 7.53 3.76
CA LEU A 44 -6.25 6.83 2.56
C LEU A 44 -6.08 5.32 2.74
N CYS A 45 -7.15 4.58 2.45
CA CYS A 45 -7.18 3.14 2.38
C CYS A 45 -7.16 2.72 0.91
N HIS A 46 -6.27 1.80 0.56
CA HIS A 46 -6.18 1.20 -0.77
C HIS A 46 -6.48 -0.30 -0.67
N ILE A 47 -7.53 -0.77 -1.33
CA ILE A 47 -7.76 -2.20 -1.55
C ILE A 47 -7.31 -2.54 -2.97
N ILE A 48 -6.27 -3.36 -3.10
CA ILE A 48 -5.58 -3.61 -4.37
C ILE A 48 -5.78 -5.05 -4.81
N GLU A 49 -6.28 -5.26 -6.03
CA GLU A 49 -6.42 -6.59 -6.64
C GLU A 49 -5.04 -7.17 -6.97
N ILE A 50 -4.68 -8.29 -6.33
CA ILE A 50 -3.37 -8.95 -6.48
C ILE A 50 -3.47 -10.38 -7.06
N GLY A 51 -4.69 -10.83 -7.40
CA GLY A 51 -4.95 -12.15 -7.98
C GLY A 51 -6.44 -12.44 -8.07
N VAL A 52 -6.78 -13.64 -8.54
CA VAL A 52 -8.18 -14.10 -8.59
C VAL A 52 -8.73 -14.19 -7.16
N ASP A 53 -9.81 -13.46 -6.89
CA ASP A 53 -10.47 -13.37 -5.58
C ASP A 53 -9.49 -13.09 -4.43
N SER A 54 -8.44 -12.32 -4.73
CA SER A 54 -7.40 -11.96 -3.79
C SER A 54 -7.05 -10.49 -3.92
N SER A 55 -7.21 -9.78 -2.81
CA SER A 55 -6.86 -8.38 -2.67
C SER A 55 -5.98 -8.16 -1.45
N ILE A 56 -5.33 -7.01 -1.38
CA ILE A 56 -4.59 -6.57 -0.19
C ILE A 56 -5.03 -5.17 0.21
N CYS A 57 -5.29 -4.96 1.50
CA CYS A 57 -5.57 -3.67 2.08
C CYS A 57 -4.26 -3.01 2.51
N LEU A 58 -4.06 -1.74 2.15
CA LEU A 58 -2.89 -0.94 2.55
C LEU A 58 -3.33 0.47 2.94
N TYR A 59 -2.82 0.97 4.07
CA TYR A 59 -3.09 2.32 4.56
C TYR A 59 -1.94 3.29 4.21
N GLY A 60 -2.31 4.49 3.79
CA GLY A 60 -1.45 5.37 3.00
C GLY A 60 -0.89 6.62 3.68
N GLN A 61 -0.62 6.62 5.00
CA GLN A 61 0.18 7.72 5.59
C GLN A 61 1.63 7.78 5.05
N TYR A 62 2.13 6.69 4.45
CA TYR A 62 3.49 6.57 3.91
C TYR A 62 3.59 6.65 2.37
N LEU A 63 2.47 6.94 1.69
CA LEU A 63 2.38 6.86 0.22
C LEU A 63 2.34 8.24 -0.45
N TYR A 64 2.40 9.30 0.35
CA TYR A 64 2.61 10.68 -0.07
C TYR A 64 3.76 11.27 0.75
N ASP A 65 5.02 11.17 0.29
CA ASP A 65 5.89 12.31 0.59
C ASP A 65 5.37 13.44 -0.30
N TYR A 66 4.80 14.46 0.34
CA TYR A 66 4.54 15.73 -0.32
C TYR A 66 5.90 16.32 -0.72
N VAL A 67 6.38 15.99 -1.91
CA VAL A 67 7.54 16.66 -2.51
C VAL A 67 6.98 17.83 -3.32
N GLU A 68 7.33 19.06 -2.96
CA GLU A 68 7.06 20.23 -3.79
C GLU A 68 7.45 19.92 -5.24
N ILE A 69 6.56 20.23 -6.18
CA ILE A 69 6.83 20.10 -7.60
C ILE A 69 7.95 21.09 -7.93
N ALA A 70 9.18 20.60 -8.04
CA ALA A 70 10.26 21.37 -8.63
C ALA A 70 10.04 21.43 -10.14
N ASP A 71 10.22 22.61 -10.74
CA ASP A 71 10.16 22.85 -12.19
C ASP A 71 11.30 22.15 -12.98
N ASP A 72 12.08 21.28 -12.33
CA ASP A 72 13.20 20.56 -12.94
C ASP A 72 12.77 19.15 -13.39
N PRO A 73 12.73 18.86 -14.71
CA PRO A 73 12.37 17.54 -15.24
C PRO A 73 13.39 16.43 -14.91
N GLU A 74 14.55 16.74 -14.32
CA GLU A 74 15.49 15.73 -13.81
C GLU A 74 15.17 15.24 -12.38
N LEU A 75 14.26 15.90 -11.65
CA LEU A 75 13.79 15.46 -10.34
C LEU A 75 12.72 14.37 -10.49
N ASN A 76 13.07 13.14 -10.11
CA ASN A 76 12.18 11.98 -10.10
C ASN A 76 11.06 12.19 -9.05
N GLN A 77 9.97 12.83 -9.45
CA GLN A 77 8.80 13.09 -8.61
C GLN A 77 8.21 11.77 -8.08
N GLN A 78 7.76 11.75 -6.83
CA GLN A 78 7.14 10.55 -6.25
C GLN A 78 5.89 10.17 -7.03
N ARG A 79 5.90 8.94 -7.52
CA ARG A 79 4.90 8.35 -8.39
C ARG A 79 3.65 8.03 -7.60
N LYS A 80 2.48 8.26 -8.19
CA LYS A 80 1.17 7.95 -7.59
C LYS A 80 1.09 6.44 -7.34
N PHE A 81 0.93 6.04 -6.08
CA PHE A 81 0.47 4.71 -5.72
C PHE A 81 -1.06 4.66 -5.87
N PRO A 82 -1.68 3.54 -6.28
CA PRO A 82 -1.12 2.20 -6.47
C PRO A 82 -0.48 1.93 -7.85
N THR A 83 0.48 1.00 -7.87
CA THR A 83 1.26 0.61 -9.05
C THR A 83 1.11 -0.88 -9.39
N SER A 84 1.34 -1.25 -10.65
CA SER A 84 1.13 -2.60 -11.20
C SER A 84 2.06 -3.64 -10.57
N GLN A 85 3.14 -3.20 -9.93
CA GLN A 85 4.06 -4.02 -9.17
C GLN A 85 4.46 -3.27 -7.91
N PHE A 86 4.48 -3.97 -6.79
CA PHE A 86 5.04 -3.44 -5.56
C PHE A 86 5.55 -4.58 -4.69
N ALA A 87 6.36 -4.26 -3.69
CA ALA A 87 6.80 -5.22 -2.71
C ALA A 87 6.63 -4.70 -1.29
N LEU A 88 6.22 -5.58 -0.39
CA LEU A 88 6.11 -5.31 1.04
C LEU A 88 7.28 -5.92 1.77
N ILE A 89 7.94 -5.11 2.61
CA ILE A 89 8.98 -5.57 3.50
C ILE A 89 8.33 -5.74 4.87
N ARG A 90 8.08 -6.98 5.29
CA ARG A 90 7.37 -7.30 6.53
C ARG A 90 8.27 -7.89 7.57
N LYS A 91 8.07 -7.52 8.84
CA LYS A 91 8.67 -8.24 9.97
C LYS A 91 8.18 -9.69 9.99
N ASN A 92 9.09 -10.64 10.20
CA ASN A 92 8.73 -12.04 10.34
C ASN A 92 7.97 -12.33 11.64
N LYS A 93 8.19 -11.54 12.69
CA LYS A 93 7.60 -11.75 14.03
C LYS A 93 6.10 -11.46 14.09
N ASN A 94 5.66 -10.34 13.51
CA ASN A 94 4.29 -9.82 13.66
C ASN A 94 3.66 -9.35 12.34
N HIS A 95 4.33 -9.56 11.20
CA HIS A 95 3.85 -9.20 9.86
C HIS A 95 3.63 -7.70 9.59
N GLU A 96 4.06 -6.84 10.53
CA GLU A 96 4.08 -5.39 10.38
C GLU A 96 4.84 -4.98 9.12
N ILE A 97 4.24 -4.09 8.32
CA ILE A 97 4.85 -3.53 7.13
C ILE A 97 5.85 -2.47 7.57
N LEU A 98 7.10 -2.68 7.20
CA LEU A 98 8.17 -1.74 7.49
C LEU A 98 8.42 -0.76 6.35
N ARG A 99 8.12 -1.19 5.14
CA ARG A 99 8.35 -0.44 3.91
C ARG A 99 7.54 -1.04 2.77
N ILE A 100 7.14 -0.17 1.86
CA ILE A 100 6.58 -0.51 0.56
C ILE A 100 7.58 -0.04 -0.49
N ASP A 101 8.02 -0.97 -1.34
CA ASP A 101 8.74 -0.63 -2.57
C ASP A 101 7.71 -0.55 -3.69
N ILE A 102 7.41 0.66 -4.17
CA ILE A 102 6.46 0.88 -5.27
C ILE A 102 7.15 0.71 -6.63
N GLY A 103 6.41 0.20 -7.60
CA GLY A 103 6.86 0.08 -8.98
C GLY A 103 6.62 1.36 -9.78
N ASP A 104 6.74 1.24 -11.09
CA ASP A 104 6.82 2.40 -11.99
C ASP A 104 5.52 2.71 -12.73
N GLU A 105 4.73 1.68 -12.98
CA GLU A 105 3.50 1.75 -13.78
C GLU A 105 2.30 1.90 -12.85
N VAL A 106 1.60 3.03 -12.93
CA VAL A 106 0.37 3.30 -12.18
C VAL A 106 -0.78 2.47 -12.76
N ILE A 107 -1.66 1.96 -11.89
CA ILE A 107 -2.84 1.19 -12.30
C ILE A 107 -4.13 2.01 -12.23
N GLU A 108 -5.19 1.48 -12.85
CA GLU A 108 -6.54 2.03 -12.70
C GLU A 108 -7.00 1.94 -11.25
N GLU A 109 -7.56 3.04 -10.75
CA GLU A 109 -8.06 3.19 -9.40
C GLU A 109 -9.49 3.74 -9.43
N VAL A 110 -10.37 3.14 -8.65
CA VAL A 110 -11.72 3.65 -8.38
C VAL A 110 -11.70 4.40 -7.05
N ASN A 111 -11.84 5.71 -7.11
CA ASN A 111 -11.94 6.56 -5.93
C ASN A 111 -13.40 6.59 -5.43
N VAL A 112 -13.61 6.27 -4.15
CA VAL A 112 -14.92 6.24 -3.50
C VAL A 112 -14.98 7.33 -2.43
N GLU A 113 -15.78 8.36 -2.68
CA GLU A 113 -15.87 9.54 -1.81
C GLU A 113 -16.65 9.28 -0.51
N ASN A 114 -17.66 8.41 -0.55
CA ASN A 114 -18.51 8.10 0.60
C ASN A 114 -18.53 6.58 0.87
N PRO A 115 -17.43 6.01 1.39
CA PRO A 115 -17.27 4.57 1.53
C PRO A 115 -18.22 3.99 2.58
N LYS A 116 -18.96 2.93 2.23
CA LYS A 116 -19.79 2.15 3.15
C LYS A 116 -18.94 1.13 3.91
N ILE A 117 -18.07 1.61 4.79
CA ILE A 117 -17.09 0.78 5.53
C ILE A 117 -17.76 -0.37 6.29
N ASP A 118 -18.94 -0.15 6.89
CA ASP A 118 -19.68 -1.20 7.60
C ASP A 118 -19.98 -2.42 6.71
N ARG A 119 -20.21 -2.22 5.41
CA ARG A 119 -20.44 -3.31 4.45
C ARG A 119 -19.19 -4.13 4.18
N LEU A 120 -17.99 -3.53 4.29
CA LEU A 120 -16.73 -4.28 4.22
C LEU A 120 -16.56 -5.16 5.45
N TYR A 121 -16.89 -4.66 6.65
CA TYR A 121 -16.90 -5.46 7.87
C TYR A 121 -17.91 -6.61 7.82
N GLU A 122 -19.09 -6.39 7.25
CA GLU A 122 -20.09 -7.46 7.01
C GLU A 122 -19.56 -8.56 6.06
N LEU A 123 -18.65 -8.23 5.15
CA LEU A 123 -17.94 -9.19 4.29
C LEU A 123 -16.76 -9.88 4.99
N GLY A 124 -16.47 -9.52 6.24
CA GLY A 124 -15.34 -10.05 7.01
C GLY A 124 -13.98 -9.44 6.66
N ILE A 125 -13.97 -8.30 5.96
CA ILE A 125 -12.76 -7.52 5.66
C ILE A 125 -12.49 -6.60 6.86
N LYS A 126 -11.30 -6.66 7.45
CA LYS A 126 -10.98 -5.93 8.68
C LYS A 126 -10.39 -4.54 8.45
N LEU A 127 -9.89 -4.30 7.23
CA LEU A 127 -9.13 -3.11 6.88
C LEU A 127 -7.87 -2.94 7.74
N ASP A 128 -7.21 -4.04 8.10
CA ASP A 128 -5.90 -3.95 8.75
C ASP A 128 -4.82 -3.60 7.70
N ASP A 129 -3.81 -2.81 8.07
CA ASP A 129 -2.71 -2.49 7.15
C ASP A 129 -1.93 -3.75 6.77
N GLY A 130 -1.95 -4.05 5.47
CA GLY A 130 -1.40 -5.26 4.91
C GLY A 130 -2.28 -6.50 5.03
N GLU A 131 -3.56 -6.37 5.34
CA GLU A 131 -4.52 -7.49 5.34
C GLU A 131 -4.61 -8.13 3.96
N LEU A 132 -4.45 -9.46 3.90
CA LEU A 132 -4.75 -10.24 2.70
C LEU A 132 -6.22 -10.68 2.71
N ILE A 133 -7.00 -10.09 1.81
CA ILE A 133 -8.41 -10.43 1.58
C ILE A 133 -8.45 -11.57 0.56
N LYS A 134 -8.96 -12.73 0.96
CA LYS A 134 -8.98 -13.94 0.12
C LYS A 134 -10.40 -14.46 -0.04
N LYS A 135 -10.68 -15.07 -1.19
CA LYS A 135 -11.98 -15.68 -1.55
C LYS A 135 -13.12 -14.68 -1.66
N ILE A 136 -12.80 -13.40 -1.87
CA ILE A 136 -13.77 -12.34 -2.14
C ILE A 136 -13.36 -11.70 -3.47
N PRO A 137 -14.19 -11.80 -4.52
CA PRO A 137 -13.91 -11.15 -5.80
C PRO A 137 -13.78 -9.63 -5.63
N PHE A 138 -12.84 -9.02 -6.35
CA PHE A 138 -12.61 -7.58 -6.28
C PHE A 138 -13.87 -6.75 -6.60
N SER A 139 -14.69 -7.20 -7.56
CA SER A 139 -15.97 -6.55 -7.88
C SER A 139 -16.95 -6.54 -6.70
N ARG A 140 -16.95 -7.60 -5.89
CA ARG A 140 -17.83 -7.69 -4.72
C ARG A 140 -17.42 -6.73 -3.61
N ILE A 141 -16.10 -6.51 -3.47
CA ILE A 141 -15.55 -5.50 -2.56
C ILE A 141 -15.99 -4.11 -3.02
N LEU A 142 -15.83 -3.83 -4.32
CA LEU A 142 -16.23 -2.56 -4.92
C LEU A 142 -17.73 -2.28 -4.74
N GLU A 143 -18.59 -3.26 -5.03
CA GLU A 143 -20.04 -3.16 -4.80
C GLU A 143 -20.42 -2.88 -3.35
N ALA A 144 -19.64 -3.39 -2.40
CA ALA A 144 -19.93 -3.22 -0.98
C ALA A 144 -19.54 -1.84 -0.47
N VAL A 145 -18.39 -1.32 -0.91
CA VAL A 145 -17.85 -0.03 -0.42
C VAL A 145 -18.42 1.18 -1.15
N ALA A 146 -18.75 1.07 -2.44
CA ALA A 146 -19.42 2.13 -3.21
C ALA A 146 -20.91 2.24 -2.81
#